data_AF-A0A3M8GAR3-F1
#
_entry.id   AF-A0A3M8GAR3-F1
#
_cell.length_a   1.000
_cell.length_b   1.000
_cell.length_c   1.000
_cell.angle_alpha   90.00
_cell.angle_beta   90.00
_cell.angle_gamma   90.00
#
_symmetry.space_group_name_H-M   'P 1'
#
loop_
_entity.id
_entity.type
_entity.pdbx_description
1 polymer ?
#
loop_
_entity_poly.entity_id
_entity_poly.type
_entity_poly.pdbx_seq_one_letter_code
_entity_poly.pdbx_strand_id
1 'polypeptide(L)'
;MIVTPLDSAQLDSKQQYVFYHRMVDFTVKELIVKMQQQQLCGEQELVFFKQYCDLLLYSIEAMRVKYMYDDEDNMKIDLTDSGFPNYLEFRYLFNDLALREEYLNRLTPIDVMQDEFLDTLMRKKEPIKKSRLFQAASIVYYTNVKQQYIFNRFVQGKILKSPIGISEYMTSWSFYDVSHNRPFVCFMYFNYDGKDPNKNKSEIYQAIKQSADRELNIDAMAYAIDRKLPEVFPKHIKRIDLGPLHNVFAKDENEITHAILDGIAKKEIPIESYAFSLKIDEVKSTSEYKEGSFFNKQTFQKWGEIVKQKYVLAPHRIIQLLYNKTPEVIDKLAKPPIQVSDL
;
A
#
# COMPACT_ATOMS: atom_id res chain seq x y z
N MET A 1 18.76 5.12 0.09
CA MET A 1 18.64 6.58 0.28
C MET A 1 18.32 6.81 1.76
N ILE A 2 19.01 7.72 2.45
CA ILE A 2 18.66 8.05 3.84
C ILE A 2 17.46 8.97 3.75
N VAL A 3 16.30 8.55 4.27
CA VAL A 3 15.07 9.36 4.33
C VAL A 3 15.41 10.64 5.10
N THR A 4 15.30 11.79 4.45
CA THR A 4 15.58 13.08 5.10
C THR A 4 14.28 13.68 5.63
N PRO A 5 14.34 14.55 6.66
CA PRO A 5 13.18 15.32 7.13
C PRO A 5 12.49 16.17 6.06
N LEU A 6 13.14 16.39 4.91
CA LEU A 6 12.58 17.07 3.74
C LEU A 6 11.59 16.21 2.94
N ASP A 7 11.65 14.87 3.07
CA ASP A 7 10.83 13.93 2.29
C ASP A 7 9.48 13.61 2.96
N SER A 8 9.29 14.06 4.20
CA SER A 8 8.04 13.88 4.95
C SER A 8 7.48 15.22 5.39
N ALA A 9 6.22 15.50 5.09
CA ALA A 9 5.56 16.74 5.50
C ALA A 9 4.38 16.46 6.44
N GLN A 10 4.08 17.47 7.27
CA GLN A 10 2.82 17.54 8.00
C GLN A 10 1.79 18.26 7.13
N LEU A 11 0.52 17.88 7.28
CA LEU A 11 -0.58 18.64 6.68
C LEU A 11 -0.82 19.90 7.52
N ASP A 12 -1.02 21.04 6.85
CA ASP A 12 -1.04 22.36 7.50
C ASP A 12 -2.34 22.63 8.28
N SER A 13 -3.36 21.77 8.12
CA SER A 13 -4.63 21.92 8.83
C SER A 13 -5.43 20.62 8.94
N LYS A 14 -6.38 20.60 9.88
CA LYS A 14 -7.37 19.50 10.02
C LYS A 14 -8.26 19.32 8.79
N GLN A 15 -8.49 20.38 8.01
CA GLN A 15 -9.24 20.30 6.76
C GLN A 15 -8.44 19.56 5.70
N GLN A 16 -7.14 19.90 5.53
CA GLN A 16 -6.25 19.14 4.66
C GLN A 16 -6.14 17.68 5.10
N TYR A 17 -6.10 17.42 6.41
CA TYR A 17 -6.08 16.08 6.97
C TYR A 17 -7.29 15.23 6.58
N VAL A 18 -8.50 15.74 6.79
CA VAL A 18 -9.74 15.06 6.40
C VAL A 18 -9.78 14.84 4.88
N PHE A 19 -9.37 15.85 4.12
CA PHE A 19 -9.35 15.78 2.67
C PHE A 19 -8.37 14.72 2.14
N TYR A 20 -7.15 14.68 2.66
CA TYR A 20 -6.14 13.68 2.33
C TYR A 20 -6.66 12.26 2.59
N HIS A 21 -7.19 11.99 3.79
CA HIS A 21 -7.69 10.66 4.13
C HIS A 21 -8.86 10.24 3.24
N ARG A 22 -9.80 11.14 2.94
CA ARG A 22 -10.89 10.87 2.00
C ARG A 22 -10.35 10.52 0.61
N MET A 23 -9.35 11.27 0.13
CA MET A 23 -8.74 11.04 -1.17
C MET A 23 -8.04 9.67 -1.23
N VAL A 24 -7.18 9.33 -0.26
CA VAL A 24 -6.49 8.03 -0.26
C VAL A 24 -7.49 6.88 -0.17
N ASP A 25 -8.49 6.98 0.70
CA ASP A 25 -9.53 5.95 0.83
C ASP A 25 -10.29 5.73 -0.49
N PHE A 26 -10.75 6.82 -1.10
CA PHE A 26 -11.48 6.77 -2.37
C PHE A 26 -10.62 6.21 -3.51
N THR A 27 -9.40 6.72 -3.68
CA THR A 27 -8.53 6.36 -4.81
C THR A 27 -8.07 4.90 -4.74
N VAL A 28 -7.77 4.38 -3.56
CA VAL A 28 -7.42 2.96 -3.39
C VAL A 28 -8.64 2.06 -3.64
N LYS A 29 -9.86 2.47 -3.23
CA LYS A 29 -11.09 1.72 -3.56
C LYS A 29 -11.36 1.68 -5.06
N GLU A 30 -11.23 2.81 -5.74
CA GLU A 30 -11.34 2.88 -7.21
C GLU A 30 -10.27 2.01 -7.87
N LEU A 31 -9.03 2.02 -7.37
CA LEU A 31 -7.95 1.15 -7.85
C LEU A 31 -8.35 -0.32 -7.78
N ILE A 32 -8.87 -0.81 -6.65
CA ILE A 32 -9.31 -2.21 -6.51
C ILE A 32 -10.36 -2.57 -7.57
N VAL A 33 -11.35 -1.70 -7.77
CA VAL A 33 -12.42 -1.91 -8.77
C VAL A 33 -11.84 -1.97 -10.18
N LYS A 34 -10.91 -1.06 -10.52
CA LYS A 34 -10.30 -1.01 -11.85
C LYS A 34 -9.32 -2.14 -12.10
N MET A 35 -8.58 -2.59 -11.09
CA MET A 35 -7.72 -3.78 -11.18
C MET A 35 -8.53 -5.01 -11.62
N GLN A 36 -9.75 -5.18 -11.11
CA GLN A 36 -10.69 -6.21 -11.52
C GLN A 36 -11.22 -6.01 -12.94
N GLN A 37 -11.79 -4.83 -13.23
CA GLN A 37 -12.41 -4.53 -14.53
C GLN A 37 -11.42 -4.63 -15.70
N GLN A 38 -10.18 -4.20 -15.47
CA GLN A 38 -9.11 -4.18 -16.47
C GLN A 38 -8.34 -5.51 -16.53
N GLN A 39 -8.71 -6.49 -15.69
CA GLN A 39 -8.08 -7.81 -15.59
C GLN A 39 -6.57 -7.72 -15.40
N LEU A 40 -6.11 -6.74 -14.61
CA LEU A 40 -4.68 -6.57 -14.31
C LEU A 40 -4.18 -7.58 -13.27
N CYS A 41 -5.10 -8.29 -12.60
CA CYS A 41 -4.84 -9.41 -11.72
C CYS A 41 -5.71 -10.60 -12.13
N GLY A 42 -5.19 -11.82 -11.96
CA GLY A 42 -6.02 -13.02 -11.98
C GLY A 42 -6.98 -13.07 -10.78
N GLU A 43 -7.95 -13.98 -10.78
CA GLU A 43 -8.97 -14.06 -9.72
C GLU A 43 -8.37 -14.24 -8.32
N GLN A 44 -7.42 -15.18 -8.17
CA GLN A 44 -6.74 -15.41 -6.88
C GLN A 44 -5.83 -14.23 -6.49
N GLU A 45 -5.13 -13.62 -7.45
CA GLU A 45 -4.31 -12.42 -7.22
C GLU A 45 -5.17 -11.28 -6.68
N LEU A 46 -6.34 -11.06 -7.28
CA LEU A 46 -7.26 -9.98 -6.91
C LEU A 46 -7.78 -10.13 -5.47
N VAL A 47 -8.05 -11.36 -5.02
CA VAL A 47 -8.46 -11.62 -3.63
C VAL A 47 -7.39 -11.16 -2.65
N PHE A 48 -6.13 -11.55 -2.88
CA PHE A 48 -5.01 -11.14 -2.02
C PHE A 48 -4.71 -9.65 -2.15
N PHE A 49 -4.73 -9.10 -3.37
CA PHE A 49 -4.54 -7.68 -3.61
C PHE A 49 -5.55 -6.85 -2.80
N LYS A 50 -6.83 -7.21 -2.86
CA LYS A 50 -7.88 -6.56 -2.06
C LYS A 50 -7.59 -6.67 -0.56
N GLN A 51 -7.19 -7.84 -0.06
CA GLN A 51 -6.86 -8.02 1.36
C GLN A 51 -5.70 -7.12 1.81
N TYR A 52 -4.66 -6.95 0.98
CA TYR A 52 -3.55 -6.06 1.30
C TYR A 52 -3.98 -4.58 1.28
N CYS A 53 -4.78 -4.18 0.30
CA CYS A 53 -5.36 -2.83 0.27
C CYS A 53 -6.29 -2.58 1.46
N ASP A 54 -7.10 -3.56 1.86
CA ASP A 54 -7.99 -3.45 3.03
C ASP A 54 -7.16 -3.24 4.32
N LEU A 55 -6.04 -3.97 4.50
CA LEU A 55 -5.13 -3.78 5.64
C LEU A 55 -4.46 -2.39 5.63
N LEU A 56 -4.04 -1.94 4.45
CA LEU A 56 -3.48 -0.59 4.27
C LEU A 56 -4.51 0.47 4.66
N LEU A 57 -5.71 0.41 4.09
CA LEU A 57 -6.79 1.35 4.38
C LEU A 57 -7.22 1.32 5.84
N TYR A 58 -7.26 0.13 6.47
CA TYR A 58 -7.52 0.00 7.89
C TYR A 58 -6.49 0.75 8.74
N SER A 59 -5.22 0.66 8.37
CA SER A 59 -4.13 1.36 9.07
C SER A 59 -4.21 2.87 8.90
N ILE A 60 -4.50 3.33 7.68
CA ILE A 60 -4.70 4.74 7.36
C ILE A 60 -5.92 5.31 8.10
N GLU A 61 -7.00 4.54 8.23
CA GLU A 61 -8.18 4.93 9.01
C GLU A 61 -7.87 4.97 10.51
N ALA A 62 -7.08 4.03 11.02
CA ALA A 62 -6.61 4.09 12.41
C ALA A 62 -5.75 5.33 12.68
N MET A 63 -4.88 5.72 11.73
CA MET A 63 -4.16 7.00 11.80
C MET A 63 -5.15 8.17 11.79
N ARG A 64 -6.17 8.14 10.92
CA ARG A 64 -7.25 9.16 10.84
C ARG A 64 -7.86 9.43 12.21
N VAL A 65 -8.21 8.38 12.94
CA VAL A 65 -8.82 8.50 14.27
C VAL A 65 -7.80 9.00 15.29
N LYS A 66 -6.57 8.48 15.26
CA LYS A 66 -5.50 8.85 16.20
C LYS A 66 -5.19 10.35 16.15
N TYR A 67 -4.92 10.91 14.96
CA TYR A 67 -4.42 12.28 14.86
C TYR A 67 -5.52 13.36 14.67
N MET A 68 -6.80 13.00 14.47
CA MET A 68 -7.87 13.99 14.22
C MET A 68 -7.99 15.07 15.30
N TYR A 69 -7.83 14.68 16.57
CA TYR A 69 -8.00 15.57 17.72
C TYR A 69 -6.72 15.76 18.52
N ASP A 70 -5.61 15.17 18.07
CA ASP A 70 -4.30 15.43 18.63
C ASP A 70 -3.88 16.85 18.23
N ASP A 71 -3.49 17.65 19.21
CA ASP A 71 -3.04 19.04 19.00
C ASP A 71 -1.50 19.13 19.13
N GLU A 72 -0.82 18.06 19.54
CA GLU A 72 0.64 18.01 19.73
C GLU A 72 1.34 17.29 18.57
N ASP A 73 0.76 16.19 18.08
CA ASP A 73 1.33 15.36 17.02
C ASP A 73 0.51 15.38 15.72
N ASN A 74 1.20 15.46 14.58
CA ASN A 74 0.61 15.38 13.24
C ASN A 74 1.18 14.19 12.46
N MET A 75 0.30 13.47 11.75
CA MET A 75 0.69 12.42 10.83
C MET A 75 1.60 12.97 9.74
N LYS A 76 2.72 12.29 9.49
CA LYS A 76 3.62 12.61 8.40
C LYS A 76 3.27 11.82 7.13
N ILE A 77 3.23 12.52 6.01
CA ILE A 77 2.98 11.96 4.69
C ILE A 77 4.23 12.13 3.84
N ASP A 78 4.53 11.14 3.02
CA ASP A 78 5.56 11.29 2.02
C ASP A 78 4.97 11.97 0.78
N LEU A 79 5.46 13.20 0.54
CA LEU A 79 5.02 14.03 -0.58
C LEU A 79 5.88 13.81 -1.83
N THR A 80 6.98 13.06 -1.73
CA THR A 80 7.99 12.89 -2.76
C THR A 80 7.84 11.51 -3.41
N ASP A 81 7.19 11.44 -4.56
CA ASP A 81 7.02 10.20 -5.33
C ASP A 81 6.18 9.13 -4.60
N SER A 82 5.38 9.49 -3.58
CA SER A 82 4.49 8.53 -2.88
C SER A 82 3.02 8.94 -2.89
N GLY A 83 2.65 9.90 -2.04
CA GLY A 83 1.25 10.22 -1.73
C GLY A 83 0.65 9.35 -0.61
N PHE A 84 1.40 8.42 -0.02
CA PHE A 84 0.99 7.62 1.15
C PHE A 84 1.66 8.09 2.46
N PRO A 85 1.17 7.67 3.64
CA PRO A 85 1.80 8.04 4.91
C PRO A 85 3.26 7.57 4.99
N ASN A 86 4.09 8.25 5.78
CA ASN A 86 5.45 7.79 6.01
C ASN A 86 5.43 6.43 6.73
N TYR A 87 6.34 5.52 6.39
CA TYR A 87 6.40 4.18 7.01
C TYR A 87 6.52 4.24 8.55
N LEU A 88 7.19 5.26 9.10
CA LEU A 88 7.32 5.41 10.55
C LEU A 88 5.97 5.56 11.25
N GLU A 89 4.95 6.12 10.59
CA GLU A 89 3.61 6.24 11.16
C GLU A 89 2.98 4.87 11.44
N PHE A 90 3.19 3.90 10.54
CA PHE A 90 2.72 2.52 10.76
C PHE A 90 3.40 1.88 11.96
N ARG A 91 4.71 2.13 12.14
CA ARG A 91 5.48 1.63 13.28
C ARG A 91 5.01 2.28 14.60
N TYR A 92 4.77 3.58 14.59
CA TYR A 92 4.27 4.29 15.77
C TYR A 92 2.88 3.80 16.16
N LEU A 93 1.97 3.67 15.19
CA LEU A 93 0.64 3.10 15.38
C LEU A 93 0.69 1.70 16.00
N PHE A 94 1.56 0.82 15.47
CA PHE A 94 1.70 -0.54 15.98
C PHE A 94 2.19 -0.58 17.43
N ASN A 95 3.21 0.20 17.76
CA ASN A 95 3.78 0.26 19.11
C ASN A 95 2.81 0.87 20.13
N ASP A 96 2.10 1.92 19.71
CA ASP A 96 1.12 2.63 20.54
C ASP A 96 -0.05 1.71 20.95
N LEU A 97 -0.56 0.91 20.01
CA LEU A 97 -1.60 -0.08 20.30
C LEU A 97 -1.14 -1.21 21.24
N ALA A 98 0.17 -1.44 21.39
CA ALA A 98 0.70 -2.42 22.34
C ALA A 98 0.46 -2.00 23.80
N LEU A 99 0.29 -0.69 24.05
CA LEU A 99 0.06 -0.10 25.37
C LEU A 99 -1.43 0.11 25.68
N ARG A 100 -2.32 -0.41 24.83
CA ARG A 100 -3.78 -0.21 24.90
C ARG A 100 -4.37 -0.39 26.30
N GLU A 101 -4.02 -1.46 27.00
CA GLU A 101 -4.61 -1.76 28.32
C GLU A 101 -4.23 -0.70 29.36
N GLU A 102 -2.98 -0.21 29.33
CA GLU A 102 -2.51 0.83 30.24
C GLU A 102 -3.22 2.16 30.00
N TYR A 103 -3.49 2.51 28.74
CA TYR A 103 -4.21 3.73 28.38
C TYR A 103 -5.69 3.64 28.74
N LEU A 104 -6.38 2.54 28.40
CA LEU A 104 -7.81 2.40 28.67
C LEU A 104 -8.13 2.46 30.18
N ASN A 105 -7.26 1.92 31.03
CA ASN A 105 -7.44 1.97 32.49
C ASN A 105 -7.32 3.39 33.09
N ARG A 106 -6.75 4.35 32.36
CA ARG A 106 -6.56 5.75 32.80
C ARG A 106 -7.62 6.70 32.24
N LEU A 107 -8.40 6.25 31.25
CA LEU A 107 -9.37 7.10 30.55
C LEU A 107 -10.73 7.08 31.25
N THR A 108 -11.49 8.16 31.10
CA THR A 108 -12.88 8.23 31.55
C THR A 108 -13.70 7.14 30.85
N PRO A 109 -14.54 6.38 31.57
CA PRO A 109 -15.47 5.44 30.94
C PRO A 109 -16.35 6.10 29.86
N ILE A 110 -16.65 5.35 28.80
CA ILE A 110 -17.33 5.89 27.61
C ILE A 110 -18.77 6.34 27.88
N ASP A 111 -19.46 5.65 28.77
CA ASP A 111 -20.82 5.95 29.23
C ASP A 111 -20.86 7.31 29.95
N VAL A 112 -19.92 7.55 30.87
CA VAL A 112 -19.79 8.84 31.57
C VAL A 112 -19.53 9.98 30.59
N MET A 113 -18.70 9.74 29.58
CA MET A 113 -18.39 10.74 28.56
C MET A 113 -19.58 11.04 27.64
N GLN A 114 -20.37 10.03 27.27
CA GLN A 114 -21.58 10.20 26.47
C GLN A 114 -22.62 11.06 27.21
N ASP A 115 -22.83 10.80 28.50
CA ASP A 115 -23.74 11.61 29.33
C ASP A 115 -23.24 13.06 29.46
N GLU A 116 -21.93 13.27 29.67
CA GLU A 116 -21.33 14.61 29.70
C GLU A 116 -21.56 15.36 28.37
N PHE A 117 -21.45 14.67 27.23
CA PHE A 117 -21.66 15.26 25.90
C PHE A 117 -23.12 15.60 25.67
N LEU A 118 -24.05 14.70 26.02
CA LEU A 118 -25.48 14.92 25.89
C LEU A 118 -25.95 16.09 26.76
N ASP A 119 -25.49 16.19 28.01
CA ASP A 119 -25.80 17.33 28.88
C ASP A 119 -25.27 18.64 28.28
N THR A 120 -24.02 18.65 27.79
CA THR A 120 -23.39 19.85 27.22
C THR A 120 -24.09 20.30 25.93
N LEU A 121 -24.39 19.38 25.01
CA LEU A 121 -25.01 19.70 23.73
C LEU A 121 -26.51 20.00 23.85
N MET A 122 -27.25 19.19 24.60
CA MET A 122 -28.72 19.25 24.61
C MET A 122 -29.27 20.19 25.69
N ARG A 123 -28.64 20.23 26.87
CA ARG A 123 -29.10 21.06 27.99
C ARG A 123 -28.39 22.41 28.01
N LYS A 124 -27.06 22.41 27.98
CA LYS A 124 -26.25 23.64 28.01
C LYS A 124 -26.19 24.35 26.65
N LYS A 125 -26.37 23.60 25.55
CA LYS A 125 -26.29 24.10 24.16
C LYS A 125 -24.93 24.73 23.83
N GLU A 126 -23.88 24.14 24.38
CA GLU A 126 -22.49 24.59 24.20
C GLU A 126 -21.72 23.59 23.33
N PRO A 127 -20.68 24.04 22.60
CA PRO A 127 -19.80 23.13 21.88
C PRO A 127 -18.93 22.31 22.85
N ILE A 128 -18.68 21.05 22.51
CA ILE A 128 -17.75 20.19 23.26
C ILE A 128 -16.33 20.74 23.15
N LYS A 129 -15.63 20.83 24.30
CA LYS A 129 -14.23 21.25 24.35
C LYS A 129 -13.34 20.28 23.58
N LYS A 130 -12.32 20.80 22.89
CA LYS A 130 -11.37 19.99 22.11
C LYS A 130 -10.70 18.88 22.92
N SER A 131 -10.29 19.17 24.17
CA SER A 131 -9.68 18.17 25.05
C SER A 131 -10.61 16.97 25.33
N ARG A 132 -11.93 17.21 25.39
CA ARG A 132 -12.92 16.14 25.53
C ARG A 132 -13.11 15.35 24.24
N LEU A 133 -13.10 16.02 23.08
CA LEU A 133 -13.11 15.35 21.78
C LEU A 133 -11.88 14.48 21.57
N PHE A 134 -10.70 14.95 21.99
CA PHE A 134 -9.47 14.17 21.99
C PHE A 134 -9.59 12.92 22.86
N GLN A 135 -10.04 13.08 24.11
CA GLN A 135 -10.26 11.95 25.01
C GLN A 135 -11.23 10.91 24.43
N ALA A 136 -12.33 11.37 23.81
CA ALA A 136 -13.29 10.50 23.13
C ALA A 136 -12.65 9.73 21.96
N ALA A 137 -11.89 10.43 21.12
CA ALA A 137 -11.19 9.83 19.99
C ALA A 137 -10.15 8.81 20.44
N SER A 138 -9.40 9.09 21.52
CA SER A 138 -8.48 8.13 22.13
C SER A 138 -9.20 6.86 22.61
N ILE A 139 -10.36 6.99 23.26
CA ILE A 139 -11.16 5.84 23.68
C ILE A 139 -11.60 5.02 22.46
N VAL A 140 -12.14 5.67 21.42
CA VAL A 140 -12.58 5.01 20.18
C VAL A 140 -11.42 4.29 19.52
N TYR A 141 -10.26 4.95 19.42
CA TYR A 141 -9.04 4.40 18.86
C TYR A 141 -8.58 3.15 19.62
N TYR A 142 -8.32 3.28 20.92
CA TYR A 142 -7.84 2.16 21.74
C TYR A 142 -8.87 1.04 21.87
N THR A 143 -10.17 1.32 21.78
CA THR A 143 -11.21 0.29 21.89
C THR A 143 -11.38 -0.49 20.59
N ASN A 144 -11.48 0.21 19.46
CA ASN A 144 -11.91 -0.37 18.19
C ASN A 144 -10.76 -0.76 17.25
N VAL A 145 -9.60 -0.13 17.39
CA VAL A 145 -8.44 -0.47 16.57
C VAL A 145 -7.79 -1.75 17.10
N LYS A 146 -7.54 -2.68 16.16
CA LYS A 146 -7.00 -4.00 16.40
C LYS A 146 -5.58 -4.05 15.86
N GLN A 147 -4.62 -4.23 16.75
CA GLN A 147 -3.19 -4.23 16.43
C GLN A 147 -2.83 -5.23 15.33
N GLN A 148 -3.45 -6.42 15.32
CA GLN A 148 -3.19 -7.46 14.33
C GLN A 148 -3.59 -7.12 12.89
N TYR A 149 -4.38 -6.06 12.68
CA TYR A 149 -4.79 -5.58 11.36
C TYR A 149 -4.01 -4.35 10.90
N ILE A 150 -3.06 -3.87 11.71
CA ILE A 150 -2.13 -2.83 11.26
C ILE A 150 -1.19 -3.43 10.22
N PHE A 151 -1.07 -2.72 9.10
CA PHE A 151 -0.22 -3.06 7.98
C PHE A 151 1.24 -3.01 8.45
N ASN A 152 1.83 -4.18 8.59
CA ASN A 152 3.24 -4.32 8.91
C ASN A 152 4.10 -4.06 7.67
N ARG A 153 5.39 -3.76 7.89
CA ARG A 153 6.36 -3.61 6.79
C ARG A 153 6.33 -4.75 5.79
N PHE A 154 6.04 -5.97 6.24
CA PHE A 154 5.97 -7.16 5.43
C PHE A 154 4.79 -8.01 5.89
N VAL A 155 3.85 -8.28 4.99
CA VAL A 155 2.64 -9.08 5.22
C VAL A 155 2.67 -10.28 4.28
N GLN A 156 2.77 -11.47 4.86
CA GLN A 156 2.87 -12.72 4.11
C GLN A 156 1.48 -13.32 3.82
N GLY A 157 1.21 -13.62 2.56
CA GLY A 157 0.06 -14.37 2.10
C GLY A 157 0.23 -15.88 2.26
N LYS A 158 -0.89 -16.61 2.26
CA LYS A 158 -0.91 -18.08 2.43
C LYS A 158 -0.42 -18.77 1.15
N ILE A 159 0.18 -19.95 1.31
CA ILE A 159 0.45 -20.86 0.19
C ILE A 159 -0.87 -21.55 -0.17
N LEU A 160 -1.27 -21.47 -1.44
CA LEU A 160 -2.47 -22.09 -1.99
C LEU A 160 -2.14 -22.85 -3.26
N LYS A 161 -3.08 -23.66 -3.75
CA LYS A 161 -2.99 -24.24 -5.09
C LYS A 161 -3.18 -23.14 -6.13
N SER A 162 -2.27 -23.10 -7.09
CA SER A 162 -2.32 -22.15 -8.21
C SER A 162 -3.47 -22.50 -9.17
N PRO A 163 -3.99 -21.52 -9.94
CA PRO A 163 -4.89 -21.80 -11.04
C PRO A 163 -4.28 -22.80 -12.03
N ILE A 164 -5.13 -23.62 -12.65
CA ILE A 164 -4.69 -24.69 -13.56
C ILE A 164 -3.85 -24.10 -14.70
N GLY A 165 -2.67 -24.68 -14.94
CA GLY A 165 -1.84 -24.39 -16.12
C GLY A 165 -0.73 -23.36 -15.92
N ILE A 166 -0.58 -22.76 -14.73
CA ILE A 166 0.56 -21.87 -14.42
C ILE A 166 1.66 -22.64 -13.67
N SER A 167 1.34 -23.08 -12.44
CA SER A 167 2.22 -23.89 -11.58
C SER A 167 1.37 -24.74 -10.62
N GLU A 168 2.00 -25.49 -9.72
CA GLU A 168 1.27 -26.25 -8.69
C GLU A 168 0.75 -25.37 -7.54
N TYR A 169 1.54 -24.38 -7.12
CA TYR A 169 1.26 -23.55 -5.96
C TYR A 169 1.46 -22.07 -6.25
N MET A 170 0.81 -21.26 -5.42
CA MET A 170 0.91 -19.82 -5.42
C MET A 170 1.11 -19.32 -3.99
N THR A 171 1.92 -18.29 -3.83
CA THR A 171 1.94 -17.47 -2.61
C THR A 171 1.98 -16.00 -3.00
N SER A 172 1.71 -15.14 -2.03
CA SER A 172 1.71 -13.69 -2.19
C SER A 172 2.35 -13.04 -0.98
N TRP A 173 2.84 -11.81 -1.13
CA TRP A 173 3.25 -10.98 -0.01
C TRP A 173 3.08 -9.52 -0.39
N SER A 174 2.96 -8.67 0.62
CA SER A 174 2.99 -7.23 0.43
C SER A 174 4.02 -6.62 1.37
N PHE A 175 4.72 -5.60 0.90
CA PHE A 175 5.66 -4.86 1.74
C PHE A 175 5.48 -3.36 1.57
N TYR A 176 5.77 -2.61 2.64
CA TYR A 176 5.86 -1.16 2.60
C TYR A 176 7.31 -0.76 2.38
N ASP A 177 7.62 -0.19 1.22
CA ASP A 177 8.99 0.22 0.93
C ASP A 177 9.32 1.49 1.71
N VAL A 178 10.44 1.47 2.44
CA VAL A 178 10.84 2.60 3.30
C VAL A 178 11.49 3.73 2.49
N SER A 179 12.03 3.42 1.30
CA SER A 179 12.65 4.43 0.44
C SER A 179 11.61 5.19 -0.37
N HIS A 180 10.57 4.50 -0.86
CA HIS A 180 9.48 5.12 -1.62
C HIS A 180 8.25 5.46 -0.76
N ASN A 181 8.23 5.08 0.52
CA ASN A 181 7.09 5.19 1.43
C ASN A 181 5.74 4.82 0.79
N ARG A 182 5.68 3.71 0.05
CA ARG A 182 4.46 3.22 -0.58
C ARG A 182 4.42 1.69 -0.63
N PRO A 183 3.22 1.09 -0.77
CA PRO A 183 3.06 -0.36 -0.71
C PRO A 183 3.35 -1.03 -2.06
N PHE A 184 3.89 -2.23 -1.98
CA PHE A 184 4.09 -3.15 -3.10
C PHE A 184 3.34 -4.46 -2.82
N VAL A 185 2.81 -5.10 -3.86
CA VAL A 185 2.17 -6.42 -3.78
C VAL A 185 2.85 -7.37 -4.75
N CYS A 186 3.29 -8.51 -4.26
CA CYS A 186 3.99 -9.52 -5.03
C CYS A 186 3.23 -10.85 -5.03
N PHE A 187 3.36 -11.57 -6.13
CA PHE A 187 2.85 -12.91 -6.34
C PHE A 187 3.96 -13.80 -6.86
N MET A 188 4.00 -15.04 -6.39
CA MET A 188 4.90 -16.06 -6.90
C MET A 188 4.13 -17.36 -7.13
N TYR A 189 4.19 -17.84 -8.36
CA TYR A 189 3.74 -19.17 -8.77
C TYR A 189 4.94 -20.10 -8.83
N PHE A 190 4.84 -21.27 -8.22
CA PHE A 190 5.97 -22.18 -8.08
C PHE A 190 5.55 -23.65 -8.08
N ASN A 191 6.47 -24.51 -8.48
CA ASN A 191 6.39 -25.95 -8.25
C ASN A 191 7.22 -26.30 -7.01
N TYR A 192 6.93 -27.43 -6.38
CA TYR A 192 7.59 -27.83 -5.13
C TYR A 192 8.10 -29.27 -5.21
N ASP A 193 9.38 -29.48 -4.91
CA ASP A 193 10.00 -30.81 -4.83
C ASP A 193 9.68 -31.47 -3.49
N GLY A 194 8.42 -31.85 -3.32
CA GLY A 194 7.94 -32.46 -2.08
C GLY A 194 6.45 -32.73 -2.11
N LYS A 195 5.93 -33.32 -1.02
CA LYS A 195 4.50 -33.68 -0.95
C LYS A 195 3.58 -32.49 -0.64
N ASP A 196 4.02 -31.57 0.22
CA ASP A 196 3.22 -30.43 0.66
C ASP A 196 4.12 -29.28 1.11
N PRO A 197 4.15 -28.14 0.40
CA PRO A 197 4.97 -26.99 0.77
C PRO A 197 4.55 -26.36 2.11
N ASN A 198 3.35 -26.67 2.63
CA ASN A 198 2.93 -26.17 3.94
C ASN A 198 3.76 -26.76 5.08
N LYS A 199 4.42 -27.90 4.90
CA LYS A 199 5.34 -28.47 5.91
C LYS A 199 6.59 -27.61 6.10
N ASN A 200 7.06 -26.95 5.04
CA ASN A 200 8.23 -26.07 5.04
C ASN A 200 7.83 -24.58 5.00
N LYS A 201 6.57 -24.27 5.31
CA LYS A 201 5.99 -22.92 5.21
C LYS A 201 6.81 -21.83 5.90
N SER A 202 7.28 -22.10 7.11
CA SER A 202 8.06 -21.13 7.90
C SER A 202 9.37 -20.76 7.20
N GLU A 203 10.06 -21.75 6.63
CA GLU A 203 11.31 -21.56 5.88
C GLU A 203 11.05 -20.79 4.58
N ILE A 204 10.03 -21.18 3.82
CA ILE A 204 9.61 -20.47 2.59
C ILE A 204 9.32 -19.00 2.90
N TYR A 205 8.54 -18.73 3.94
CA TYR A 205 8.18 -17.37 4.32
C TYR A 205 9.37 -16.54 4.80
N GLN A 206 10.28 -17.16 5.56
CA GLN A 206 11.49 -16.50 6.01
C GLN A 206 12.40 -16.16 4.83
N ALA A 207 12.58 -17.08 3.88
CA ALA A 207 13.39 -16.85 2.69
C ALA A 207 12.81 -15.73 1.82
N ILE A 208 11.49 -15.75 1.55
CA ILE A 208 10.82 -14.68 0.79
C ILE A 208 11.01 -13.34 1.51
N LYS A 209 10.73 -13.28 2.83
CA LYS A 209 10.89 -12.05 3.61
C LYS A 209 12.32 -11.51 3.54
N GLN A 210 13.34 -12.37 3.61
CA GLN A 210 14.73 -11.90 3.55
C GLN A 210 15.19 -11.52 2.13
N SER A 211 14.48 -11.93 1.08
CA SER A 211 14.84 -11.69 -0.31
C SER A 211 13.98 -10.63 -1.00
N ALA A 212 12.83 -10.26 -0.41
CA ALA A 212 11.80 -9.45 -1.05
C ALA A 212 11.06 -8.49 -0.09
N ASP A 213 11.77 -7.89 0.89
CA ASP A 213 11.22 -6.92 1.86
C ASP A 213 11.31 -5.43 1.44
N ARG A 214 11.72 -5.17 0.20
CA ARG A 214 11.97 -3.84 -0.36
C ARG A 214 11.96 -3.87 -1.88
N GLU A 215 11.94 -2.70 -2.49
CA GLU A 215 12.13 -2.54 -3.94
C GLU A 215 13.56 -2.99 -4.34
N LEU A 216 13.62 -3.92 -5.28
CA LEU A 216 14.82 -4.49 -5.89
C LEU A 216 14.53 -4.76 -7.38
N ASN A 217 15.56 -4.96 -8.21
CA ASN A 217 15.28 -5.52 -9.54
C ASN A 217 14.60 -6.90 -9.40
N ILE A 218 13.53 -7.12 -10.18
CA ILE A 218 12.67 -8.30 -10.05
C ILE A 218 13.43 -9.60 -10.36
N ASP A 219 14.40 -9.57 -11.27
CA ASP A 219 15.28 -10.72 -11.58
C ASP A 219 16.20 -11.07 -10.40
N ALA A 220 16.76 -10.08 -9.73
CA ALA A 220 17.61 -10.25 -8.56
C ALA A 220 16.80 -10.79 -7.38
N MET A 221 15.58 -10.30 -7.18
CA MET A 221 14.63 -10.84 -6.21
C MET A 221 14.28 -12.30 -6.53
N ALA A 222 13.98 -12.60 -7.80
CA ALA A 222 13.64 -13.94 -8.25
C ALA A 222 14.79 -14.93 -8.03
N TYR A 223 16.00 -14.55 -8.43
CA TYR A 223 17.22 -15.33 -8.20
C TYR A 223 17.53 -15.52 -6.71
N ALA A 224 17.34 -14.48 -5.88
CA ALA A 224 17.56 -14.56 -4.44
C ALA A 224 16.56 -15.49 -3.73
N ILE A 225 15.32 -15.59 -4.22
CA ILE A 225 14.34 -16.56 -3.72
C ILE A 225 14.74 -17.98 -4.14
N ASP A 226 14.98 -18.18 -5.43
CA ASP A 226 15.36 -19.47 -6.03
C ASP A 226 16.62 -20.07 -5.37
N ARG A 227 17.63 -19.24 -5.13
CA ARG A 227 18.85 -19.64 -4.42
C ARG A 227 18.61 -20.10 -2.98
N LYS A 228 17.69 -19.46 -2.25
CA LYS A 228 17.44 -19.76 -0.83
C LYS A 228 16.52 -20.94 -0.59
N LEU A 229 15.77 -21.38 -1.60
CA LEU A 229 14.77 -22.43 -1.46
C LEU A 229 15.00 -23.55 -2.50
N PRO A 230 15.91 -24.50 -2.22
CA PRO A 230 16.28 -25.55 -3.18
C PRO A 230 15.13 -26.46 -3.64
N GLU A 231 14.10 -26.62 -2.81
CA GLU A 231 12.91 -27.43 -3.10
C GLU A 231 11.77 -26.62 -3.74
N VAL A 232 11.91 -25.29 -3.85
CA VAL A 232 10.90 -24.42 -4.45
C VAL A 232 11.41 -24.00 -5.82
N PHE A 233 10.58 -24.20 -6.84
CA PHE A 233 10.91 -23.83 -8.22
C PHE A 233 9.99 -22.71 -8.69
N PRO A 234 10.35 -21.44 -8.45
CA PRO A 234 9.59 -20.28 -8.93
C PRO A 234 9.43 -20.32 -10.46
N LYS A 235 8.22 -20.12 -10.96
CA LYS A 235 7.93 -20.13 -12.42
C LYS A 235 7.48 -18.79 -12.93
N HIS A 236 6.78 -18.02 -12.12
CA HIS A 236 6.31 -16.70 -12.48
C HIS A 236 6.28 -15.85 -11.23
N ILE A 237 6.92 -14.69 -11.30
CA ILE A 237 6.87 -13.67 -10.26
C ILE A 237 6.28 -12.42 -10.88
N LYS A 238 5.34 -11.82 -10.16
CA LYS A 238 4.65 -10.59 -10.52
C LYS A 238 4.72 -9.64 -9.34
N ARG A 239 5.06 -8.37 -9.61
CA ARG A 239 5.12 -7.31 -8.62
C ARG A 239 4.31 -6.12 -9.09
N ILE A 240 3.49 -5.59 -8.18
CA ILE A 240 2.67 -4.41 -8.37
C ILE A 240 3.21 -3.32 -7.45
N ASP A 241 3.59 -2.20 -8.03
CA ASP A 241 3.98 -0.97 -7.35
C ASP A 241 2.76 -0.03 -7.30
N LEU A 242 2.26 0.27 -6.10
CA LEU A 242 1.04 1.06 -5.89
C LEU A 242 1.40 2.53 -5.70
N GLY A 243 1.83 3.20 -6.76
CA GLY A 243 1.96 4.65 -6.78
C GLY A 243 2.94 5.18 -7.83
N PRO A 244 3.22 6.50 -7.78
CA PRO A 244 2.68 7.50 -6.84
C PRO A 244 1.18 7.81 -7.00
N LEU A 245 0.58 8.34 -5.93
CA LEU A 245 -0.72 9.04 -5.95
C LEU A 245 -0.48 10.54 -6.19
N HIS A 246 -0.73 10.98 -7.42
CA HIS A 246 -0.60 12.37 -7.83
C HIS A 246 -1.79 13.19 -7.33
N ASN A 247 -1.54 14.24 -6.56
CA ASN A 247 -2.58 15.10 -5.99
C ASN A 247 -1.98 16.46 -5.56
N VAL A 248 -2.81 17.36 -5.03
CA VAL A 248 -2.41 18.72 -4.61
C VAL A 248 -1.30 18.76 -3.55
N PHE A 249 -1.14 17.69 -2.75
CA PHE A 249 -0.11 17.61 -1.72
C PHE A 249 1.24 17.16 -2.25
N ALA A 250 1.31 16.55 -3.44
CA ALA A 250 2.55 16.01 -3.98
C ALA A 250 3.59 17.11 -4.24
N LYS A 251 4.85 16.79 -3.96
CA LYS A 251 6.03 17.65 -4.09
C LYS A 251 7.16 16.86 -4.77
N ASP A 252 6.85 16.31 -5.94
CA ASP A 252 7.78 15.51 -6.72
C ASP A 252 7.98 16.04 -8.14
N GLU A 253 8.94 15.46 -8.84
CA GLU A 253 9.33 15.85 -10.19
C GLU A 253 8.59 15.05 -11.28
N ASN A 254 7.55 14.27 -10.94
CA ASN A 254 6.82 13.51 -11.94
C ASN A 254 6.04 14.45 -12.86
N GLU A 255 6.18 14.24 -14.17
CA GLU A 255 5.49 15.02 -15.20
C GLU A 255 3.96 15.05 -15.00
N ILE A 256 3.35 13.93 -14.59
CA ILE A 256 1.92 13.84 -14.27
C ILE A 256 1.56 14.74 -13.08
N THR A 257 2.37 14.72 -12.01
CA THR A 257 2.18 15.58 -10.84
C THR A 257 2.23 17.04 -11.26
N HIS A 258 3.27 17.44 -12.00
CA HIS A 258 3.43 18.81 -12.47
C HIS A 258 2.26 19.28 -13.32
N ALA A 259 1.74 18.44 -14.23
CA ALA A 259 0.59 18.78 -15.04
C ALA A 259 -0.68 19.04 -14.19
N ILE A 260 -0.90 18.21 -13.17
CA ILE A 260 -2.02 18.36 -12.24
C ILE A 260 -1.86 19.64 -11.39
N LEU A 261 -0.69 19.85 -10.79
CA LEU A 261 -0.42 21.04 -9.96
C LEU A 261 -0.54 22.33 -10.77
N ASP A 262 -0.01 22.38 -12.00
CA ASP A 262 -0.15 23.52 -12.90
C ASP A 262 -1.62 23.77 -13.28
N GLY A 263 -2.37 22.70 -13.56
CA GLY A 263 -3.81 22.78 -13.83
C GLY A 263 -4.62 23.32 -12.64
N ILE A 264 -4.29 22.91 -11.42
CA ILE A 264 -4.91 23.41 -10.19
C ILE A 264 -4.56 24.90 -9.99
N ALA A 265 -3.28 25.26 -10.12
CA ALA A 265 -2.82 26.64 -9.96
C ALA A 265 -3.50 27.61 -10.94
N LYS A 266 -3.72 27.16 -12.18
CA LYS A 266 -4.43 27.92 -13.24
C LYS A 266 -5.95 27.83 -13.14
N LYS A 267 -6.50 27.10 -12.16
CA LYS A 267 -7.95 26.84 -11.99
C LYS A 267 -8.60 26.16 -13.21
N GLU A 268 -7.82 25.41 -13.98
CA GLU A 268 -8.29 24.61 -15.12
C GLU A 268 -8.95 23.30 -14.68
N ILE A 269 -8.59 22.81 -13.49
CA ILE A 269 -9.10 21.60 -12.84
C ILE A 269 -9.28 21.87 -11.34
N PRO A 270 -10.18 21.14 -10.64
CA PRO A 270 -10.45 21.38 -9.24
C PRO A 270 -9.35 20.84 -8.31
N ILE A 271 -9.32 21.27 -7.04
CA ILE A 271 -8.25 20.93 -6.09
C ILE A 271 -8.24 19.44 -5.68
N GLU A 272 -9.39 18.79 -5.79
CA GLU A 272 -9.60 17.35 -5.60
C GLU A 272 -9.16 16.46 -6.77
N SER A 273 -8.61 17.06 -7.82
CA SER A 273 -8.06 16.33 -8.94
C SER A 273 -6.92 15.40 -8.50
N TYR A 274 -6.94 14.18 -9.02
CA TYR A 274 -5.92 13.19 -8.74
C TYR A 274 -5.61 12.32 -9.97
N ALA A 275 -4.47 11.65 -9.93
CA ALA A 275 -4.18 10.50 -10.76
C ALA A 275 -3.41 9.46 -9.93
N PHE A 276 -3.56 8.18 -10.26
CA PHE A 276 -2.86 7.09 -9.59
C PHE A 276 -1.98 6.38 -10.61
N SER A 277 -0.67 6.41 -10.40
CA SER A 277 0.28 5.63 -11.20
C SER A 277 0.42 4.22 -10.64
N LEU A 278 0.50 3.23 -11.53
CA LEU A 278 0.66 1.83 -11.18
C LEU A 278 1.72 1.21 -12.09
N LYS A 279 2.67 0.45 -11.53
CA LYS A 279 3.62 -0.34 -12.32
C LYS A 279 3.43 -1.81 -12.02
N ILE A 280 3.44 -2.63 -13.06
CA ILE A 280 3.40 -4.09 -12.96
C ILE A 280 4.65 -4.63 -13.65
N ASP A 281 5.51 -5.26 -12.86
CA ASP A 281 6.69 -5.95 -13.35
C ASP A 281 6.46 -7.46 -13.25
N GLU A 282 6.78 -8.20 -14.31
CA GLU A 282 6.66 -9.65 -14.35
C GLU A 282 7.91 -10.31 -14.92
N VAL A 283 8.25 -11.47 -14.37
CA VAL A 283 9.32 -12.34 -14.90
C VAL A 283 8.88 -13.79 -14.84
N LYS A 284 9.12 -14.53 -15.93
CA LYS A 284 8.77 -15.94 -16.06
C LYS A 284 10.02 -16.79 -16.27
N SER A 285 10.04 -17.97 -15.66
CA SER A 285 11.07 -18.98 -15.90
C SER A 285 10.84 -19.60 -17.28
N THR A 286 11.89 -19.65 -18.09
CA THR A 286 11.85 -20.21 -19.46
C THR A 286 12.40 -21.62 -19.51
N SER A 287 13.33 -21.94 -18.61
CA SER A 287 13.98 -23.24 -18.51
C SER A 287 14.68 -23.36 -17.15
N GLU A 288 15.31 -24.50 -16.90
CA GLU A 288 16.04 -24.75 -15.67
C GLU A 288 17.49 -25.10 -15.98
N TYR A 289 18.36 -24.91 -14.99
CA TYR A 289 19.73 -25.40 -15.02
C TYR A 289 20.15 -25.90 -13.65
N LYS A 290 21.20 -26.73 -13.61
CA LYS A 290 21.76 -27.22 -12.36
C LYS A 290 23.10 -26.56 -12.12
N GLU A 291 23.31 -26.06 -10.91
CA GLU A 291 24.55 -25.45 -10.48
C GLU A 291 25.01 -26.11 -9.16
N GLY A 292 26.33 -26.23 -8.97
CA GLY A 292 26.94 -26.85 -7.80
C GLY A 292 27.82 -28.07 -8.11
N SER A 293 28.47 -28.57 -7.07
CA SER A 293 29.34 -29.75 -7.14
C SER A 293 28.53 -31.04 -7.35
N PHE A 294 29.18 -32.13 -7.76
CA PHE A 294 28.54 -33.44 -8.00
C PHE A 294 27.65 -33.90 -6.84
N PHE A 295 28.05 -33.60 -5.60
CA PHE A 295 27.34 -34.00 -4.37
C PHE A 295 26.32 -32.97 -3.86
N ASN A 296 26.29 -31.75 -4.39
CA ASN A 296 25.41 -30.69 -3.94
C ASN A 296 24.96 -29.83 -5.14
N LYS A 297 24.16 -30.44 -6.03
CA LYS A 297 23.57 -29.77 -7.18
C LYS A 297 22.19 -29.24 -6.81
N GLN A 298 21.98 -27.95 -7.03
CA GLN A 298 20.67 -27.32 -6.92
C GLN A 298 20.15 -26.98 -8.31
N THR A 299 18.84 -27.11 -8.50
CA THR A 299 18.15 -26.66 -9.71
C THR A 299 17.79 -25.19 -9.56
N PHE A 300 18.14 -24.40 -10.56
CA PHE A 300 17.86 -22.97 -10.68
C PHE A 300 17.01 -22.68 -11.92
N GLN A 301 16.28 -21.58 -11.87
CA GLN A 301 15.44 -21.08 -12.93
C GLN A 301 16.23 -20.16 -13.86
N LYS A 302 16.09 -20.36 -15.17
CA LYS A 302 16.53 -19.38 -16.18
C LYS A 302 15.38 -18.41 -16.45
N TRP A 303 15.53 -17.21 -15.94
CA TRP A 303 14.56 -16.13 -16.11
C TRP A 303 14.57 -15.60 -17.54
N GLY A 304 13.37 -15.39 -18.10
CA GLY A 304 13.17 -14.75 -19.38
C GLY A 304 13.24 -13.23 -19.30
N GLU A 305 12.75 -12.56 -20.34
CA GLU A 305 12.66 -11.11 -20.37
C GLU A 305 11.70 -10.57 -19.30
N ILE A 306 12.09 -9.44 -18.70
CA ILE A 306 11.27 -8.74 -17.73
C ILE A 306 10.22 -7.92 -18.49
N VAL A 307 8.95 -8.21 -18.23
CA VAL A 307 7.83 -7.42 -18.74
C VAL A 307 7.56 -6.29 -17.76
N LYS A 308 7.65 -5.04 -18.22
CA LYS A 308 7.37 -3.84 -17.41
C LYS A 308 6.20 -3.10 -18.00
N GLN A 309 5.13 -2.93 -17.22
CA GLN A 309 3.91 -2.27 -17.65
C GLN A 309 3.60 -1.10 -16.73
N LYS A 310 3.30 0.05 -17.34
CA LYS A 310 2.89 1.27 -16.63
C LYS A 310 1.43 1.56 -16.94
N TYR A 311 0.69 1.95 -15.91
CA TYR A 311 -0.70 2.35 -16.02
C TYR A 311 -0.91 3.65 -15.25
N VAL A 312 -1.88 4.43 -15.71
CA VAL A 312 -2.36 5.62 -15.02
C VAL A 312 -3.87 5.48 -14.89
N LEU A 313 -4.38 5.66 -13.68
CA LEU A 313 -5.81 5.75 -13.39
C LEU A 313 -6.14 7.20 -13.07
N ALA A 314 -7.05 7.82 -13.81
CA ALA A 314 -7.41 9.21 -13.56
C ALA A 314 -8.85 9.52 -13.97
N PRO A 315 -9.51 10.52 -13.36
CA PRO A 315 -10.82 10.96 -13.82
C PRO A 315 -10.77 11.53 -15.24
N HIS A 316 -11.92 11.57 -15.92
CA HIS A 316 -11.99 11.90 -17.35
C HIS A 316 -11.34 13.24 -17.68
N ARG A 317 -11.60 14.28 -16.88
CA ARG A 317 -11.03 15.62 -17.07
C ARG A 317 -9.51 15.63 -16.93
N ILE A 318 -8.98 14.80 -16.04
CA ILE A 318 -7.54 14.66 -15.82
C ILE A 318 -6.91 13.90 -16.97
N ILE A 319 -7.56 12.88 -17.50
CA ILE A 319 -7.10 12.19 -18.71
C ILE A 319 -6.96 13.18 -19.88
N GLN A 320 -7.96 14.04 -20.11
CA GLN A 320 -7.89 15.09 -21.14
C GLN A 320 -6.72 16.06 -20.91
N LEU A 321 -6.51 16.48 -19.67
CA LEU A 321 -5.38 17.33 -19.29
C LEU A 321 -4.04 16.67 -19.62
N LEU A 322 -3.88 15.38 -19.27
CA LEU A 322 -2.64 14.64 -19.48
C LEU A 322 -2.36 14.40 -20.97
N TYR A 323 -3.39 14.17 -21.80
CA TYR A 323 -3.22 14.10 -23.26
C TYR A 323 -2.69 15.40 -23.86
N ASN A 324 -3.09 16.54 -23.30
CA ASN A 324 -2.65 17.85 -23.77
C ASN A 324 -1.25 18.20 -23.25
N LYS A 325 -0.98 17.97 -21.95
CA LYS A 325 0.23 18.45 -21.27
C LYS A 325 1.38 17.45 -21.25
N THR A 326 1.10 16.15 -21.24
CA THR A 326 2.10 15.08 -21.07
C THR A 326 1.87 13.90 -22.03
N PRO A 327 1.75 14.13 -23.35
CA PRO A 327 1.49 13.06 -24.32
C PRO A 327 2.59 11.97 -24.30
N GLU A 328 3.86 12.37 -24.14
CA GLU A 328 5.00 11.44 -24.10
C GLU A 328 4.95 10.45 -22.92
N VAL A 329 4.31 10.82 -21.81
CA VAL A 329 4.11 9.92 -20.67
C VAL A 329 3.02 8.90 -20.99
N ILE A 330 1.94 9.34 -21.65
CA ILE A 330 0.83 8.49 -22.03
C ILE A 330 1.25 7.46 -23.08
N ASP A 331 2.08 7.84 -24.05
CA ASP A 331 2.55 6.94 -25.11
C ASP A 331 3.40 5.77 -24.57
N LYS A 332 3.93 5.90 -23.35
CA LYS A 332 4.72 4.87 -22.66
C LYS A 332 3.86 3.92 -21.81
N LEU A 333 2.55 4.14 -21.72
CA LEU A 333 1.65 3.29 -20.94
C LEU A 333 1.32 1.99 -21.68
N ALA A 334 1.13 0.91 -20.92
CA ALA A 334 0.76 -0.39 -21.48
C ALA A 334 -0.69 -0.41 -22.03
N LYS A 335 -1.53 0.50 -21.54
CA LYS A 335 -2.90 0.76 -22.00
C LYS A 335 -3.15 2.27 -21.93
N PRO A 336 -4.11 2.82 -22.71
CA PRO A 336 -4.60 4.16 -22.48
C PRO A 336 -4.99 4.38 -21.01
N PRO A 337 -4.92 5.62 -20.49
CA PRO A 337 -5.28 5.93 -19.11
C PRO A 337 -6.65 5.33 -18.73
N ILE A 338 -6.70 4.64 -17.61
CA ILE A 338 -7.89 3.95 -17.13
C ILE A 338 -8.78 4.97 -16.42
N GLN A 339 -9.96 5.21 -16.97
CA GLN A 339 -10.90 6.16 -16.38
C GLN A 339 -11.45 5.66 -15.03
N VAL A 340 -11.32 6.50 -14.01
CA VAL A 340 -11.93 6.38 -12.68
C VAL A 340 -12.93 7.52 -12.42
N SER A 341 -13.64 7.43 -11.31
CA SER A 341 -14.62 8.44 -10.88
C SER A 341 -13.94 9.69 -10.32
N ASP A 342 -14.60 10.84 -10.36
CA ASP A 342 -14.19 12.05 -9.63
C ASP A 342 -14.47 11.89 -8.11
N LEU A 343 -13.68 12.56 -7.25
CA LEU A 343 -13.69 12.41 -5.77
C LEU A 343 -14.94 12.97 -5.07
#